data_AF-A0AA37SXN2-F1
#
_entry.id   AF-A0AA37SXN2-F1
#
_cell.length_a   1.000
_cell.length_b   1.000
_cell.length_c   1.000
_cell.angle_alpha   90.00
_cell.angle_beta   90.00
_cell.angle_gamma   90.00
#
_symmetry.space_group_name_H-M   'P 1'
#
loop_
_entity.id
_entity.type
_entity.pdbx_description
1 polymer ?
#
loop_
_entity_poly.entity_id
_entity_poly.type
_entity_poly.pdbx_seq_one_letter_code
_entity_poly.pdbx_strand_id
1 'polypeptide(L)'
;MTITSDSITPLIGSMEKKELKVKSEIIHQYTLPFGVNGCLALSNDMCVILGTNSGELGKFVLLNSGSIEVLDYEVPSMDKCGFNYRGALFITDVGFGCVFDHELVEYDLRKRTFKTTSVKDSLPRDEANRKTGPYRAAVKVSEKEYLVTLQDNFHYFKTKYFCTLKKNMWGARYDPFIYTMKRATFSSTVDCHATYTNGRLLFHRCEYGYMLSDRDNDISEFCEIANGRENFIATVTKGMGRFTSDQEHLLIKTYTKPYVLEFYSLQGEKLFTIPLTPKRVIGNIEKRYLEFFDKYDSTIWMGRNYSVTQTRFETSQ
;
A
#
# COMPACT_ATOMS: atom_id res chain seq x y z
N MET A 1 -7.82 43.62 -53.19
CA MET A 1 -8.97 43.72 -52.26
C MET A 1 -9.24 42.35 -51.70
N THR A 2 -8.93 42.23 -50.42
CA THR A 2 -9.48 41.37 -49.37
C THR A 2 -10.39 40.20 -49.76
N ILE A 3 -9.94 38.99 -49.48
CA ILE A 3 -10.80 37.90 -48.99
C ILE A 3 -10.30 37.62 -47.57
N THR A 4 -11.09 38.03 -46.58
CA THR A 4 -10.85 37.78 -45.16
C THR A 4 -11.10 36.31 -44.85
N SER A 5 -10.13 35.69 -44.17
CA SER A 5 -10.22 34.35 -43.60
C SER A 5 -11.04 34.39 -42.30
N ASP A 6 -12.31 33.99 -42.38
CA ASP A 6 -13.11 33.76 -41.19
C ASP A 6 -12.83 32.36 -40.61
N SER A 7 -12.16 32.42 -39.47
CA SER A 7 -12.06 31.44 -38.37
C SER A 7 -12.98 30.22 -38.43
N ILE A 8 -12.37 29.04 -38.59
CA ILE A 8 -12.95 27.79 -38.09
C ILE A 8 -12.51 27.66 -36.63
N THR A 9 -13.36 28.10 -35.71
CA THR A 9 -13.23 27.76 -34.29
C THR A 9 -13.71 26.31 -34.12
N PRO A 10 -12.90 25.38 -33.58
CA PRO A 10 -13.43 24.09 -33.18
C PRO A 10 -14.30 24.31 -31.94
N LEU A 11 -15.58 23.95 -32.05
CA LEU A 11 -16.46 23.69 -30.91
C LEU A 11 -15.83 22.58 -30.06
N ILE A 12 -14.97 22.95 -29.11
CA ILE A 12 -14.65 22.09 -27.98
C ILE A 12 -15.89 22.12 -27.10
N GLY A 13 -16.81 21.18 -27.38
CA GLY A 13 -17.84 20.81 -26.42
C GLY A 13 -17.11 20.41 -25.15
N SER A 14 -17.28 21.18 -24.08
CA SER A 14 -16.92 20.77 -22.74
C SER A 14 -17.72 19.50 -22.45
N MET A 15 -17.07 18.35 -22.55
CA MET A 15 -17.58 17.14 -21.93
C MET A 15 -17.57 17.43 -20.43
N GLU A 16 -18.72 17.86 -19.90
CA GLU A 16 -18.96 17.87 -18.46
C GLU A 16 -18.67 16.45 -17.97
N LYS A 17 -17.54 16.27 -17.26
CA LYS A 17 -17.30 15.05 -16.52
C LYS A 17 -18.41 14.97 -15.48
N LYS A 18 -19.45 14.17 -15.77
CA LYS A 18 -20.49 13.81 -14.81
C LYS A 18 -19.78 13.30 -13.55
N GLU A 19 -19.91 14.03 -12.45
CA GLU A 19 -19.37 13.59 -11.16
C GLU A 19 -20.10 12.33 -10.71
N LEU A 20 -19.35 11.24 -10.60
CA LEU A 20 -19.84 9.96 -10.12
C LEU A 20 -20.25 10.10 -8.65
N LYS A 21 -21.54 9.87 -8.35
CA LYS A 21 -22.03 9.88 -6.96
C LYS A 21 -21.67 8.57 -6.29
N VAL A 22 -20.87 8.66 -5.24
CA VAL A 22 -20.48 7.50 -4.42
C VAL A 22 -21.20 7.57 -3.08
N LYS A 23 -21.95 6.52 -2.74
CA LYS A 23 -22.49 6.31 -1.39
C LYS A 23 -21.59 5.33 -0.65
N SER A 24 -21.37 5.55 0.64
CA SER A 24 -20.61 4.64 1.49
C SER A 24 -21.32 4.36 2.81
N GLU A 25 -21.19 3.12 3.24
CA GLU A 25 -21.79 2.59 4.47
C GLU A 25 -20.73 1.85 5.29
N ILE A 26 -20.65 2.16 6.59
CA ILE A 26 -19.81 1.39 7.52
C ILE A 26 -20.56 0.11 7.84
N ILE A 27 -19.98 -1.03 7.45
CA ILE A 27 -20.56 -2.35 7.71
C ILE A 27 -20.15 -2.84 9.10
N HIS A 28 -18.87 -2.71 9.45
CA HIS A 28 -18.33 -3.14 10.74
C HIS A 28 -17.22 -2.22 11.25
N GLN A 29 -17.11 -2.13 12.58
CA GLN A 29 -15.98 -1.53 13.29
C GLN A 29 -15.44 -2.52 14.30
N TYR A 30 -14.14 -2.80 14.21
CA TYR A 30 -13.44 -3.79 15.01
C TYR A 30 -12.50 -3.09 15.99
N THR A 31 -12.52 -3.53 17.24
CA THR A 31 -11.49 -3.21 18.24
C THR A 31 -10.62 -4.43 18.42
N LEU A 32 -9.33 -4.29 18.13
CA LEU A 32 -8.36 -5.39 18.14
C LEU A 32 -7.53 -5.36 19.42
N PRO A 33 -7.14 -6.54 19.96
CA PRO A 33 -6.18 -6.60 21.06
C PRO A 33 -4.73 -6.34 20.61
N PHE A 34 -4.50 -6.13 19.31
CA PHE A 34 -3.18 -5.90 18.72
C PHE A 34 -3.12 -4.56 17.99
N GLY A 35 -1.95 -3.92 18.00
CA GLY A 35 -1.66 -2.79 17.13
C GLY A 35 -1.61 -3.24 15.68
N VAL A 36 -2.32 -2.52 14.81
CA VAL A 36 -2.35 -2.73 13.36
C VAL A 36 -1.04 -2.23 12.77
N ASN A 37 -0.32 -3.10 12.05
CA ASN A 37 0.91 -2.74 11.30
C ASN A 37 0.86 -3.08 9.83
N GLY A 38 -0.16 -3.81 9.43
CA GLY A 38 -0.45 -4.13 8.05
C GLY A 38 -1.93 -4.42 7.96
N CYS A 39 -2.51 -4.03 6.83
CA CYS A 39 -3.89 -4.29 6.49
C CYS A 39 -3.87 -4.75 5.04
N LEU A 40 -4.43 -5.92 4.73
CA LEU A 40 -4.55 -6.43 3.37
C LEU A 40 -5.98 -6.92 3.17
N ALA A 41 -6.68 -6.31 2.22
CA ALA A 41 -8.02 -6.73 1.84
C ALA A 41 -7.95 -8.01 1.01
N LEU A 42 -8.87 -8.94 1.24
CA LEU A 42 -8.99 -10.23 0.56
C LEU A 42 -10.41 -10.34 -0.04
N SER A 43 -10.59 -11.30 -0.94
CA SER A 43 -11.92 -11.64 -1.50
C SER A 43 -12.93 -12.03 -0.41
N ASN A 44 -14.22 -11.94 -0.73
CA ASN A 44 -15.35 -12.28 0.16
C ASN A 44 -15.39 -11.44 1.45
N ASP A 45 -15.14 -10.13 1.34
CA ASP A 45 -15.23 -9.20 2.47
C ASP A 45 -14.36 -9.62 3.66
N MET A 46 -13.17 -10.16 3.37
CA MET A 46 -12.19 -10.52 4.38
C MET A 46 -11.04 -9.51 4.40
N CYS A 47 -10.42 -9.38 5.56
CA CYS A 47 -9.19 -8.61 5.73
C CYS A 47 -8.25 -9.33 6.67
N VAL A 48 -6.98 -9.40 6.29
CA VAL A 48 -5.93 -9.85 7.21
C VAL A 48 -5.17 -8.64 7.76
N ILE A 49 -4.96 -8.67 9.07
CA ILE A 49 -4.16 -7.70 9.80
C ILE A 49 -2.88 -8.39 10.25
N LEU A 50 -1.74 -7.73 10.00
CA LEU A 50 -0.51 -8.02 10.71
C LEU A 50 -0.55 -7.26 12.04
N GLY A 51 -0.94 -7.96 13.10
CA GLY A 51 -1.12 -7.42 14.44
C GLY A 51 0.14 -7.60 15.29
N THR A 52 0.48 -6.59 16.08
CA THR A 52 1.59 -6.70 17.04
C THR A 52 1.20 -6.15 18.39
N ASN A 53 1.63 -6.80 19.46
CA ASN A 53 1.45 -6.27 20.80
C ASN A 53 2.69 -5.47 21.23
N SER A 54 2.54 -4.51 22.15
CA SER A 54 3.69 -3.84 22.75
C SER A 54 4.43 -4.82 23.66
N GLY A 55 5.60 -5.29 23.23
CA GLY A 55 6.46 -6.14 24.06
C GLY A 55 6.16 -7.65 24.02
N GLU A 56 5.25 -8.13 23.17
CA GLU A 56 4.98 -9.57 22.97
C GLU A 56 5.05 -9.98 21.47
N LEU A 57 4.91 -11.29 21.21
CA LEU A 57 4.85 -11.87 19.86
C LEU A 57 3.67 -11.29 19.05
N GLY A 58 3.89 -11.05 17.76
CA GLY A 58 2.83 -10.62 16.85
C GLY A 58 1.95 -11.78 16.41
N LYS A 59 0.78 -11.46 15.85
CA LYS A 59 -0.17 -12.43 15.31
C LYS A 59 -0.77 -11.94 14.00
N PHE A 60 -1.16 -12.88 13.15
CA PHE A 60 -2.10 -12.57 12.08
C PHE A 60 -3.53 -12.61 12.62
N VAL A 61 -4.32 -11.60 12.25
CA VAL A 61 -5.73 -11.51 12.64
C VAL A 61 -6.58 -11.43 11.39
N LEU A 62 -7.50 -12.38 11.21
CA LEU A 62 -8.47 -12.39 10.13
C LEU A 62 -9.76 -11.72 10.60
N LEU A 63 -10.26 -10.79 9.80
CA LEU A 63 -11.52 -10.09 10.02
C LEU A 63 -12.49 -10.48 8.92
N ASN A 64 -13.71 -10.87 9.29
CA ASN A 64 -14.76 -11.25 8.35
C ASN A 64 -16.15 -11.07 8.96
N SER A 65 -17.01 -10.27 8.33
CA SER A 65 -18.43 -10.10 8.74
C SER A 65 -18.65 -9.93 10.26
N GLY A 66 -17.85 -9.07 10.90
CA GLY A 66 -17.95 -8.79 12.34
C GLY A 66 -17.25 -9.80 13.25
N SER A 67 -16.69 -10.88 12.70
CA SER A 67 -15.86 -11.85 13.41
C SER A 67 -14.38 -11.45 13.41
N ILE A 68 -13.70 -11.83 14.51
CA ILE A 68 -12.26 -11.69 14.69
C ILE A 68 -11.70 -13.08 14.94
N GLU A 69 -10.77 -13.52 14.09
CA GLU A 69 -10.03 -14.76 14.29
C GLU A 69 -8.54 -14.46 14.43
N VAL A 70 -7.93 -14.90 15.52
CA VAL A 70 -6.48 -14.86 15.70
C VAL A 70 -5.89 -16.15 15.18
N LEU A 71 -5.02 -16.06 14.17
CA LEU A 71 -4.43 -17.23 13.54
C LEU A 71 -3.28 -17.77 14.40
N ASP A 72 -3.15 -19.10 14.43
CA ASP A 72 -2.12 -19.80 15.19
C ASP A 72 -0.76 -19.78 14.46
N TYR A 73 -0.21 -18.59 14.33
CA TYR A 73 1.15 -18.36 13.85
C TYR A 73 1.77 -17.25 14.67
N GLU A 74 2.92 -17.55 15.26
CA GLU A 74 3.71 -16.58 16.03
C GLU A 74 4.56 -15.77 15.07
N VAL A 75 4.20 -14.50 14.89
CA VAL A 75 5.02 -13.59 14.10
C VAL A 75 6.32 -13.33 14.87
N PRO A 76 7.49 -13.61 14.27
CA PRO A 76 8.77 -13.43 14.92
C PRO A 76 8.97 -11.99 15.41
N SER A 77 9.61 -11.86 16.58
CA SER A 77 10.10 -10.56 17.04
C SER A 77 11.14 -10.03 16.05
N MET A 78 11.01 -8.75 15.70
CA MET A 78 11.90 -8.12 14.74
C MET A 78 13.03 -7.39 15.46
N ASP A 79 14.21 -7.36 14.84
CA ASP A 79 15.40 -6.71 15.40
C ASP A 79 15.10 -5.26 15.82
N LYS A 80 15.47 -4.93 17.07
CA LYS A 80 15.19 -3.66 17.77
C LYS A 80 15.51 -2.44 16.90
N CYS A 81 14.48 -1.81 16.35
CA CYS A 81 14.53 -0.48 15.75
C CYS A 81 13.22 0.23 16.09
N GLY A 82 13.25 1.53 16.40
CA GLY A 82 12.09 2.30 16.89
C GLY A 82 10.81 2.29 16.03
N PHE A 83 10.83 1.61 14.88
CA PHE A 83 9.68 1.29 14.01
C PHE A 83 9.57 -0.24 13.88
N ASN A 84 9.12 -0.90 14.95
CA ASN A 84 9.32 -2.34 15.20
C ASN A 84 8.49 -3.32 14.34
N TYR A 85 7.94 -2.94 13.18
CA TYR A 85 6.92 -3.75 12.49
C TYR A 85 7.13 -3.89 10.98
N ARG A 86 8.08 -4.76 10.60
CA ARG A 86 8.54 -5.04 9.23
C ARG A 86 8.05 -6.40 8.72
N GLY A 87 6.87 -6.39 8.12
CA GLY A 87 6.35 -7.49 7.31
C GLY A 87 5.76 -6.93 6.02
N ALA A 88 5.92 -7.66 4.92
CA ALA A 88 5.36 -7.28 3.64
C ALA A 88 4.22 -8.24 3.27
N LEU A 89 2.98 -7.81 3.47
CA LEU A 89 1.78 -8.59 3.16
C LEU A 89 1.56 -8.67 1.64
N PHE A 90 1.06 -9.82 1.17
CA PHE A 90 0.68 -10.02 -0.22
C PHE A 90 -0.49 -10.99 -0.35
N ILE A 91 -1.26 -10.87 -1.44
CA ILE A 91 -2.37 -11.76 -1.75
C ILE A 91 -1.89 -13.02 -2.48
N THR A 92 -2.55 -14.16 -2.23
CA THR A 92 -2.37 -15.40 -2.99
C THR A 92 -3.71 -15.88 -3.54
N ASP A 93 -3.69 -16.87 -4.43
CA ASP A 93 -4.90 -17.42 -5.06
C ASP A 93 -5.85 -18.12 -4.06
N VAL A 94 -5.33 -18.49 -2.89
CA VAL A 94 -6.06 -19.24 -1.84
C VAL A 94 -6.06 -18.55 -0.48
N GLY A 95 -5.48 -17.36 -0.37
CA GLY A 95 -5.37 -16.65 0.89
C GLY A 95 -4.39 -15.48 0.82
N PHE A 96 -3.40 -15.49 1.71
CA PHE A 96 -2.42 -14.42 1.82
C PHE A 96 -1.04 -14.96 2.17
N GLY A 97 -0.04 -14.09 2.13
CA GLY A 97 1.24 -14.36 2.72
C GLY A 97 1.90 -13.11 3.26
N CYS A 98 3.03 -13.31 3.91
CA CYS A 98 3.87 -12.25 4.44
C CYS A 98 5.33 -12.60 4.21
N VAL A 99 6.09 -11.64 3.70
CA VAL A 99 7.55 -11.73 3.68
C VAL A 99 8.09 -11.11 4.96
N PHE A 100 8.80 -11.90 5.74
CA PHE A 100 9.59 -11.47 6.89
C PHE A 100 11.08 -11.49 6.57
N ASP A 101 11.85 -11.01 7.53
CA ASP A 101 13.30 -10.91 7.50
C ASP A 101 14.05 -12.23 7.20
N HIS A 102 13.50 -13.36 7.64
CA HIS A 102 14.15 -14.67 7.63
C HIS A 102 13.26 -15.78 7.09
N GLU A 103 12.02 -15.45 6.74
CA GLU A 103 11.08 -16.42 6.19
C GLU A 103 10.01 -15.76 5.32
N LEU A 104 9.53 -16.55 4.36
CA LEU A 104 8.31 -16.31 3.63
C LEU A 104 7.23 -17.20 4.23
N VAL A 105 6.08 -16.62 4.55
CA VAL A 105 4.94 -17.32 5.12
C VAL A 105 3.76 -17.20 4.18
N GLU A 106 3.09 -18.31 3.91
CA GLU A 106 1.86 -18.37 3.12
C GLU A 106 0.78 -19.07 3.93
N TYR A 107 -0.42 -18.50 3.93
CA TYR A 107 -1.60 -19.06 4.58
C TYR A 107 -2.66 -19.41 3.56
N ASP A 108 -3.09 -20.68 3.59
CA ASP A 108 -4.19 -21.20 2.79
C ASP A 108 -5.47 -21.11 3.62
N LEU A 109 -6.42 -20.25 3.24
CA LEU A 109 -7.69 -20.08 3.95
C LEU A 109 -8.55 -21.36 3.92
N ARG A 110 -8.42 -22.19 2.88
CA ARG A 110 -9.23 -23.40 2.69
C ARG A 110 -8.73 -24.53 3.60
N LYS A 111 -7.41 -24.67 3.70
CA LYS A 111 -6.77 -25.69 4.54
C LYS A 111 -6.54 -25.22 5.97
N ARG A 112 -6.56 -23.91 6.21
CA ARG A 112 -6.25 -23.25 7.48
C ARG A 112 -4.84 -23.59 8.00
N THR A 113 -3.89 -23.68 7.09
CA THR A 113 -2.50 -24.07 7.40
C THR A 113 -1.52 -23.02 6.92
N PHE A 114 -0.50 -22.78 7.74
CA PHE A 114 0.67 -22.02 7.35
C PHE A 114 1.70 -22.91 6.66
N LYS A 115 2.33 -22.36 5.63
CA LYS A 115 3.54 -22.90 5.00
C LYS A 115 4.64 -21.87 5.12
N THR A 116 5.76 -22.26 5.70
CA THR A 116 6.94 -21.40 5.83
C THR A 116 8.03 -21.82 4.85
N THR A 117 8.84 -20.87 4.43
CA THR A 117 10.03 -21.10 3.60
C THR A 117 11.14 -20.19 4.11
N SER A 118 12.22 -20.77 4.60
CA SER A 118 13.35 -20.01 5.14
C SER A 118 14.04 -19.16 4.06
N VAL A 119 14.38 -17.93 4.43
CA VAL A 119 15.15 -16.99 3.60
C VAL A 119 16.61 -17.07 4.03
N LYS A 120 17.50 -17.49 3.11
CA LYS A 120 18.90 -17.84 3.45
C LYS A 120 19.87 -16.65 3.49
N ASP A 121 19.55 -15.56 2.81
CA ASP A 121 20.43 -14.39 2.72
C ASP A 121 19.91 -13.25 3.59
N SER A 122 20.76 -12.75 4.48
CA SER A 122 20.45 -11.54 5.23
C SER A 122 20.59 -10.32 4.33
N LEU A 123 19.51 -9.53 4.25
CA LEU A 123 19.57 -8.18 3.70
C LEU A 123 20.63 -7.33 4.44
N PRO A 124 21.24 -6.35 3.76
CA PRO A 124 22.37 -5.60 4.30
C PRO A 124 21.98 -4.81 5.56
N ARG A 125 22.95 -4.63 6.46
CA ARG A 125 22.84 -3.76 7.64
C ARG A 125 23.69 -2.52 7.44
N ASP A 126 23.20 -1.38 7.92
CA ASP A 126 23.92 -0.12 7.84
C ASP A 126 25.05 0.00 8.87
N GLU A 127 25.78 1.12 8.85
CA GLU A 127 26.88 1.40 9.79
C GLU A 127 26.42 1.42 11.26
N ALA A 128 25.15 1.74 11.52
CA ALA A 128 24.52 1.69 12.83
C ALA A 128 23.93 0.31 13.18
N ASN A 129 24.26 -0.73 12.39
CA ASN A 129 23.79 -2.11 12.52
C ASN A 129 22.26 -2.30 12.40
N ARG A 130 21.55 -1.31 11.86
CA ARG A 130 20.13 -1.36 11.52
C ARG A 130 19.95 -2.20 10.27
N LYS A 131 19.07 -3.20 10.34
CA LYS A 131 18.83 -4.16 9.25
C LYS A 131 17.96 -3.53 8.16
N THR A 132 18.26 -3.75 6.89
CA THR A 132 17.31 -3.54 5.76
C THR A 132 16.32 -4.70 5.77
N GLY A 133 15.03 -4.45 5.55
CA GLY A 133 14.00 -5.51 5.69
C GLY A 133 12.73 -5.27 4.87
N PRO A 134 11.89 -6.29 4.68
CA PRO A 134 10.58 -6.16 4.02
C PRO A 134 9.70 -5.09 4.67
N TYR A 135 8.95 -4.36 3.86
CA TYR A 135 8.16 -3.22 4.33
C TYR A 135 6.79 -3.15 3.65
N ARG A 136 5.73 -3.24 4.48
CA ARG A 136 4.30 -3.06 4.18
C ARG A 136 3.69 -4.01 3.16
N ALA A 137 4.26 -4.12 1.97
CA ALA A 137 3.67 -4.82 0.84
C ALA A 137 4.69 -5.60 0.02
N ALA A 138 4.28 -6.79 -0.40
CA ALA A 138 4.94 -7.59 -1.42
C ALA A 138 3.91 -7.95 -2.50
N VAL A 139 4.40 -8.41 -3.64
CA VAL A 139 3.55 -8.85 -4.76
C VAL A 139 4.03 -10.23 -5.19
N LYS A 140 3.11 -11.18 -5.26
CA LYS A 140 3.37 -12.48 -5.86
C LYS A 140 3.38 -12.32 -7.39
N VAL A 141 4.55 -12.47 -8.01
CA VAL A 141 4.72 -12.39 -9.47
C VAL A 141 4.52 -13.78 -10.09
N SER A 142 5.02 -14.82 -9.41
CA SER A 142 4.78 -16.22 -9.74
C SER A 142 4.91 -17.10 -8.49
N GLU A 143 4.67 -18.41 -8.61
CA GLU A 143 4.91 -19.38 -7.52
C GLU A 143 6.34 -19.38 -6.97
N LYS A 144 7.30 -18.85 -7.74
CA LYS A 144 8.73 -18.85 -7.41
C LYS A 144 9.29 -17.44 -7.25
N GLU A 145 8.48 -16.41 -7.41
CA GLU A 145 8.99 -15.04 -7.51
C GLU A 145 8.04 -14.04 -6.85
N TYR A 146 8.59 -13.23 -5.96
CA TYR A 146 7.88 -12.18 -5.26
C TYR A 146 8.66 -10.88 -5.40
N LEU A 147 7.96 -9.79 -5.66
CA LEU A 147 8.50 -8.46 -5.59
C LEU A 147 8.28 -7.91 -4.19
N VAL A 148 9.35 -7.48 -3.53
CA VAL A 148 9.31 -7.04 -2.13
C VAL A 148 9.78 -5.60 -2.04
N THR A 149 8.98 -4.75 -1.42
CA THR A 149 9.41 -3.40 -1.04
C THR A 149 10.27 -3.51 0.22
N LEU A 150 11.48 -2.96 0.18
CA LEU A 150 12.39 -2.97 1.31
C LEU A 150 12.53 -1.58 1.92
N GLN A 151 12.53 -1.50 3.25
CA GLN A 151 12.99 -0.33 3.98
C GLN A 151 14.53 -0.29 3.94
N ASP A 152 15.09 0.74 3.32
CA ASP A 152 16.53 0.97 3.29
C ASP A 152 17.03 1.67 4.55
N ASN A 153 17.91 1.01 5.29
CA ASN A 153 18.68 1.65 6.35
C ASN A 153 20.14 1.88 5.95
N PHE A 154 20.65 1.19 4.92
CA PHE A 154 22.06 1.19 4.51
C PHE A 154 22.50 2.51 3.89
N HIS A 155 21.67 3.07 3.01
CA HIS A 155 21.97 4.36 2.43
C HIS A 155 21.12 5.38 3.15
N TYR A 156 21.76 6.20 3.98
CA TYR A 156 21.18 7.37 4.68
C TYR A 156 20.36 8.32 3.78
N PHE A 157 20.41 8.12 2.45
CA PHE A 157 19.85 8.99 1.42
C PHE A 157 18.97 8.30 0.37
N LYS A 158 18.71 6.98 0.44
CA LYS A 158 17.86 6.27 -0.52
C LYS A 158 16.64 5.69 0.19
N THR A 159 15.49 5.83 -0.44
CA THR A 159 14.26 5.97 0.32
C THR A 159 13.32 4.76 0.29
N LYS A 160 13.63 3.73 -0.49
CA LYS A 160 13.09 2.35 -0.49
C LYS A 160 13.65 1.63 -1.73
N TYR A 161 13.73 0.30 -1.69
CA TYR A 161 14.13 -0.51 -2.86
C TYR A 161 13.07 -1.52 -3.24
N PHE A 162 13.10 -1.90 -4.52
CA PHE A 162 12.48 -3.13 -4.98
C PHE A 162 13.51 -4.24 -5.08
N CYS A 163 13.19 -5.37 -4.48
CA CYS A 163 13.99 -6.56 -4.52
C CYS A 163 13.13 -7.75 -4.93
N THR A 164 13.68 -8.64 -5.75
CA THR A 164 13.02 -9.91 -6.05
C THR A 164 13.40 -10.91 -4.97
N LEU A 165 12.42 -11.54 -4.35
CA LEU A 165 12.61 -12.75 -3.57
C LEU A 165 12.28 -13.96 -4.46
N LYS A 166 13.30 -14.77 -4.76
CA LYS A 166 13.15 -16.02 -5.51
C LYS A 166 13.03 -17.21 -4.55
N LYS A 167 12.05 -18.06 -4.81
CA LYS A 167 11.75 -19.28 -4.03
C LYS A 167 12.05 -20.52 -4.85
N ASN A 168 12.75 -21.46 -4.25
CA ASN A 168 13.01 -22.78 -4.80
C ASN A 168 12.84 -23.88 -3.73
N MET A 169 13.13 -25.13 -4.09
CA MET A 169 12.98 -26.27 -3.17
C MET A 169 13.88 -26.23 -1.93
N TRP A 170 14.95 -25.42 -1.97
CA TRP A 170 15.95 -25.33 -0.91
C TRP A 170 15.73 -24.12 0.01
N GLY A 171 14.76 -23.26 -0.29
CA GLY A 171 14.50 -22.02 0.46
C GLY A 171 14.20 -20.84 -0.46
N ALA A 172 14.20 -19.64 0.12
CA ALA A 172 14.06 -18.39 -0.58
C ALA A 172 15.34 -17.54 -0.47
N ARG A 173 15.58 -16.71 -1.48
CA ARG A 173 16.76 -15.85 -1.57
C ARG A 173 16.40 -14.55 -2.27
N TYR A 174 16.93 -13.43 -1.77
CA TYR A 174 16.85 -12.16 -2.46
C TYR A 174 17.83 -12.13 -3.63
N ASP A 175 17.34 -11.78 -4.81
CA ASP A 175 18.21 -11.42 -5.92
C ASP A 175 18.86 -10.06 -5.67
N PRO A 176 20.06 -9.82 -6.22
CA PRO A 176 20.70 -8.52 -6.10
C PRO A 176 19.89 -7.45 -6.85
N PHE A 177 19.16 -6.63 -6.08
CA PHE A 177 18.65 -5.29 -6.37
C PHE A 177 18.06 -5.03 -7.77
N ILE A 178 16.75 -4.74 -7.84
CA ILE A 178 16.09 -4.37 -9.10
C ILE A 178 16.20 -2.87 -9.35
N TYR A 179 15.85 -2.05 -8.35
CA TYR A 179 15.70 -0.61 -8.57
C TYR A 179 15.81 0.23 -7.31
N THR A 180 16.46 1.39 -7.44
CA THR A 180 16.49 2.46 -6.45
C THR A 180 15.66 3.63 -6.96
N MET A 181 14.65 4.06 -6.20
CA MET A 181 13.87 5.24 -6.57
C MET A 181 14.73 6.51 -6.54
N LYS A 182 14.59 7.35 -7.58
CA LYS A 182 15.15 8.70 -7.56
C LYS A 182 14.44 9.55 -6.50
N ARG A 183 15.19 10.44 -5.86
CA ARG A 183 14.74 11.38 -4.82
C ARG A 183 14.93 12.80 -5.35
N ALA A 184 13.99 13.73 -5.12
CA ALA A 184 14.29 15.15 -5.29
C ALA A 184 15.22 15.67 -4.16
N THR A 185 16.10 16.61 -4.51
CA THR A 185 17.21 17.10 -3.68
C THR A 185 16.84 17.63 -2.29
N PHE A 186 15.57 17.92 -2.01
CA PHE A 186 15.10 18.54 -0.75
C PHE A 186 13.95 17.79 -0.05
N SER A 187 13.50 16.64 -0.57
CA SER A 187 12.35 15.90 -0.03
C SER A 187 12.79 14.66 0.74
N SER A 188 12.08 14.24 1.78
CA SER A 188 12.19 12.85 2.25
C SER A 188 11.14 12.03 1.52
N THR A 189 11.53 11.02 0.75
CA THR A 189 10.53 10.06 0.29
C THR A 189 10.19 9.16 1.48
N VAL A 190 8.96 9.27 1.99
CA VAL A 190 8.58 8.59 3.24
C VAL A 190 7.88 7.28 2.94
N ASP A 191 7.11 7.22 1.85
CA ASP A 191 6.27 6.07 1.55
C ASP A 191 6.24 5.64 0.08
N CYS A 192 6.37 4.33 -0.11
CA CYS A 192 6.29 3.67 -1.40
C CYS A 192 5.51 2.37 -1.27
N HIS A 193 4.64 2.14 -2.24
CA HIS A 193 3.89 0.91 -2.44
C HIS A 193 4.09 0.49 -3.90
N ALA A 194 3.99 -0.81 -4.17
CA ALA A 194 4.11 -1.34 -5.52
C ALA A 194 3.06 -2.40 -5.80
N THR A 195 2.74 -2.56 -7.07
CA THR A 195 2.00 -3.68 -7.62
C THR A 195 2.68 -4.16 -8.91
N TYR A 196 2.42 -5.41 -9.29
CA TYR A 196 2.87 -5.98 -10.54
C TYR A 196 1.64 -6.44 -11.31
N THR A 197 1.38 -5.79 -12.44
CA THR A 197 0.17 -6.03 -13.23
C THR A 197 0.49 -5.93 -14.71
N ASN A 198 -0.01 -6.89 -15.50
CA ASN A 198 0.19 -6.95 -16.95
C ASN A 198 1.66 -6.79 -17.37
N GLY A 199 2.58 -7.45 -16.66
CA GLY A 199 4.01 -7.42 -16.98
C GLY A 199 4.76 -6.14 -16.54
N ARG A 200 4.07 -5.20 -15.88
CA ARG A 200 4.62 -3.91 -15.48
C ARG A 200 4.74 -3.81 -13.97
N LEU A 201 5.89 -3.32 -13.49
CA LEU A 201 6.04 -2.92 -12.11
C LEU A 201 5.54 -1.48 -11.97
N LEU A 202 4.43 -1.32 -11.28
CA LEU A 202 3.80 -0.05 -10.97
C LEU A 202 4.13 0.33 -9.52
N PHE A 203 4.53 1.56 -9.28
CA PHE A 203 4.87 2.00 -7.94
C PHE A 203 4.51 3.46 -7.69
N HIS A 204 4.28 3.76 -6.42
CA HIS A 204 3.93 5.08 -5.96
C HIS A 204 5.10 5.68 -5.18
N ARG A 205 5.63 6.82 -5.60
CA ARG A 205 6.71 7.56 -4.92
C ARG A 205 6.11 8.77 -4.24
N CYS A 206 6.09 8.78 -2.90
CA CYS A 206 5.64 9.95 -2.16
C CYS A 206 6.82 10.78 -1.65
N GLU A 207 6.91 12.04 -2.03
CA GLU A 207 7.94 12.97 -1.59
C GLU A 207 7.34 14.05 -0.66
N TYR A 208 7.77 14.05 0.60
CA TYR A 208 7.25 14.96 1.61
C TYR A 208 8.35 15.82 2.24
N GLY A 209 8.03 17.08 2.51
CA GLY A 209 8.87 17.96 3.30
C GLY A 209 8.51 17.89 4.78
N TYR A 210 9.10 16.97 5.54
CA TYR A 210 8.80 16.71 6.97
C TYR A 210 7.29 16.64 7.28
N MET A 211 6.79 15.43 7.59
CA MET A 211 5.37 15.08 7.82
C MET A 211 4.57 15.95 8.82
N LEU A 212 5.19 16.92 9.48
CA LEU A 212 4.60 17.80 10.49
C LEU A 212 4.11 19.15 9.91
N SER A 213 4.50 19.52 8.68
CA SER A 213 4.07 20.76 8.03
C SER A 213 3.32 20.47 6.74
N ASP A 214 2.13 21.05 6.57
CA ASP A 214 1.41 21.07 5.30
C ASP A 214 2.19 22.00 4.36
N ARG A 215 3.02 21.41 3.49
CA ARG A 215 3.81 22.18 2.54
C ARG A 215 3.25 22.04 1.14
N ASP A 216 3.33 23.11 0.36
CA ASP A 216 2.80 23.15 -1.01
C ASP A 216 3.60 22.30 -2.00
N ASN A 217 4.78 21.83 -1.60
CA ASN A 217 5.68 21.00 -2.38
C ASN A 217 5.61 19.49 -2.04
N ASP A 218 4.62 19.06 -1.25
CA ASP A 218 4.33 17.65 -1.05
C ASP A 218 3.69 17.07 -2.32
N ILE A 219 4.44 16.18 -2.98
CA ILE A 219 4.02 15.53 -4.22
C ILE A 219 4.00 14.03 -4.05
N SER A 220 3.08 13.39 -4.74
CA SER A 220 3.14 11.96 -4.93
C SER A 220 3.06 11.60 -6.39
N GLU A 221 3.90 10.70 -6.82
CA GLU A 221 4.06 10.35 -8.22
C GLU A 221 3.71 8.89 -8.39
N PHE A 222 2.90 8.63 -9.40
CA PHE A 222 2.62 7.31 -9.87
C PHE A 222 3.54 7.02 -11.05
N CYS A 223 4.33 5.97 -10.93
CA CYS A 223 5.39 5.62 -11.86
C CYS A 223 5.30 4.14 -12.26
N GLU A 224 5.93 3.79 -13.37
CA GLU A 224 6.15 2.41 -13.79
C GLU A 224 7.63 2.14 -14.08
N ILE A 225 8.05 0.90 -13.91
CA ILE A 225 9.29 0.37 -14.47
C ILE A 225 8.91 -0.57 -15.61
N ALA A 226 9.28 -0.17 -16.82
CA ALA A 226 9.14 -0.96 -18.03
C ALA A 226 10.49 -1.07 -18.73
N ASN A 227 10.93 -2.28 -19.05
CA ASN A 227 12.22 -2.55 -19.71
C ASN A 227 13.42 -1.88 -19.01
N GLY A 228 13.42 -1.87 -17.67
CA GLY A 228 14.48 -1.28 -16.85
C GLY A 228 14.51 0.25 -16.83
N ARG A 229 13.47 0.93 -17.35
CA ARG A 229 13.34 2.40 -17.31
C ARG A 229 12.17 2.80 -16.44
N GLU A 230 12.40 3.79 -15.57
CA GLU A 230 11.33 4.48 -14.84
C GLU A 230 10.61 5.44 -15.79
N ASN A 231 9.30 5.27 -15.93
CA ASN A 231 8.41 6.23 -16.60
C ASN A 231 7.44 6.84 -15.58
N PHE A 232 7.19 8.13 -15.73
CA PHE A 232 6.17 8.85 -14.96
C PHE A 232 4.80 8.66 -15.62
N ILE A 233 3.77 8.37 -14.82
CA ILE A 233 2.38 8.21 -15.28
C ILE A 233 1.56 9.45 -14.89
N ALA A 234 1.54 9.80 -13.60
CA ALA A 234 0.72 10.90 -13.08
C ALA A 234 1.28 11.46 -11.77
N THR A 235 0.97 12.73 -11.50
CA THR A 235 1.21 13.37 -10.19
C THR A 235 -0.12 13.45 -9.46
N VAL A 236 -0.07 13.15 -8.17
CA VAL A 236 -1.17 13.30 -7.24
C VAL A 236 -0.72 14.19 -6.10
N THR A 237 -1.36 15.34 -5.98
CA THR A 237 -0.97 16.40 -5.07
C THR A 237 -1.38 16.05 -3.63
N LYS A 238 -0.45 16.15 -2.67
CA LYS A 238 -0.72 16.10 -1.22
C LYS A 238 -1.45 14.82 -0.71
N GLY A 239 -1.04 13.63 -1.15
CA GLY A 239 -1.61 12.38 -0.63
C GLY A 239 -0.69 11.16 -0.63
N MET A 240 -0.92 10.25 0.32
CA MET A 240 -0.28 8.93 0.33
C MET A 240 -1.14 7.93 -0.43
N GLY A 241 -0.50 7.16 -1.29
CA GLY A 241 -1.15 6.22 -2.19
C GLY A 241 -0.70 4.79 -1.94
N ARG A 242 -1.62 3.86 -2.16
CA ARG A 242 -1.41 2.42 -2.09
C ARG A 242 -2.19 1.75 -3.22
N PHE A 243 -1.62 0.71 -3.81
CA PHE A 243 -2.33 -0.15 -4.75
C PHE A 243 -3.32 -1.06 -4.01
N THR A 244 -4.51 -1.18 -4.58
CA THR A 244 -5.59 -2.00 -4.05
C THR A 244 -5.33 -3.48 -4.32
N SER A 245 -5.86 -4.35 -3.47
CA SER A 245 -5.77 -5.81 -3.67
C SER A 245 -6.45 -6.31 -4.94
N ASP A 246 -7.39 -5.54 -5.51
CA ASP A 246 -7.98 -5.83 -6.82
C ASP A 246 -7.03 -5.59 -8.00
N GLN A 247 -5.86 -4.99 -7.77
CA GLN A 247 -4.84 -4.68 -8.79
C GLN A 247 -5.29 -3.74 -9.91
N GLU A 248 -6.49 -3.17 -9.84
CA GLU A 248 -7.05 -2.30 -10.87
C GLU A 248 -6.92 -0.82 -10.50
N HIS A 249 -6.80 -0.52 -9.20
CA HIS A 249 -6.89 0.84 -8.71
C HIS A 249 -5.67 1.27 -7.88
N LEU A 250 -5.31 2.53 -8.03
CA LEU A 250 -4.47 3.25 -7.09
C LEU A 250 -5.39 4.04 -6.16
N LEU A 251 -5.31 3.75 -4.86
CA LEU A 251 -6.06 4.46 -3.83
C LEU A 251 -5.16 5.49 -3.15
N ILE A 252 -5.62 6.73 -3.09
CA ILE A 252 -4.86 7.87 -2.58
C ILE A 252 -5.64 8.56 -1.47
N LYS A 253 -4.99 8.77 -0.34
CA LYS A 253 -5.52 9.50 0.79
C LYS A 253 -4.89 10.89 0.86
N THR A 254 -5.71 11.93 0.85
CA THR A 254 -5.25 13.33 1.02
C THR A 254 -5.03 13.70 2.49
N TYR A 255 -4.05 14.57 2.75
CA TYR A 255 -3.72 15.08 4.10
C TYR A 255 -4.37 16.40 4.44
N THR A 256 -4.79 17.14 3.43
CA THR A 256 -5.39 18.47 3.57
C THR A 256 -6.90 18.37 3.44
N LYS A 257 -7.63 19.22 4.17
CA LYS A 257 -9.09 19.28 4.03
C LYS A 257 -9.47 19.67 2.60
N PRO A 258 -10.48 19.02 2.00
CA PRO A 258 -11.25 17.90 2.54
C PRO A 258 -10.46 16.59 2.56
N TYR A 259 -10.53 15.85 3.69
CA TYR A 259 -9.96 14.50 3.76
C TYR A 259 -10.75 13.59 2.83
N VAL A 260 -10.09 13.05 1.82
CA VAL A 260 -10.73 12.19 0.83
C VAL A 260 -9.86 10.98 0.51
N LEU A 261 -10.53 9.91 0.09
CA LEU A 261 -9.92 8.80 -0.63
C LEU A 261 -10.23 8.97 -2.11
N GLU A 262 -9.21 9.21 -2.91
CA GLU A 262 -9.29 9.32 -4.36
C GLU A 262 -8.87 8.00 -5.00
N PHE A 263 -9.62 7.55 -6.01
CA PHE A 263 -9.33 6.33 -6.74
C PHE A 263 -8.92 6.69 -8.15
N TYR A 264 -7.77 6.17 -8.56
CA TYR A 264 -7.19 6.38 -9.87
C TYR A 264 -7.08 5.05 -10.59
N SER A 265 -7.25 5.06 -11.92
CA SER A 265 -6.91 3.92 -12.77
C SER A 265 -5.40 3.69 -12.79
N LEU A 266 -4.97 2.54 -13.31
CA LEU A 266 -3.56 2.25 -13.56
C LEU A 266 -2.92 3.15 -14.64
N GLN A 267 -3.72 3.98 -15.31
CA GLN A 267 -3.27 4.99 -16.27
C GLN A 267 -3.18 6.38 -15.63
N GLY A 268 -3.49 6.51 -14.35
CA GLY A 268 -3.43 7.78 -13.62
C GLY A 268 -4.67 8.66 -13.80
N GLU A 269 -5.78 8.11 -14.32
CA GLU A 269 -7.03 8.85 -14.45
C GLU A 269 -7.82 8.77 -13.14
N LYS A 270 -8.19 9.93 -12.58
CA LYS A 270 -9.07 9.98 -11.41
C LYS A 270 -10.46 9.47 -11.80
N LEU A 271 -10.89 8.38 -11.16
CA LEU A 271 -12.16 7.72 -11.41
C LEU A 271 -13.26 8.24 -10.49
N PHE A 272 -13.04 8.23 -9.18
CA PHE A 272 -14.01 8.69 -8.18
C PHE A 272 -13.35 9.08 -6.87
N THR A 273 -14.14 9.58 -5.93
CA THR A 273 -13.68 10.04 -4.62
C THR A 273 -14.68 9.66 -3.53
N ILE A 274 -14.15 9.21 -2.39
CA ILE A 274 -14.93 8.94 -1.18
C ILE A 274 -14.55 9.98 -0.13
N PRO A 275 -15.49 10.86 0.26
CA PRO A 275 -15.23 11.82 1.33
C PRO A 275 -15.12 11.12 2.69
N LEU A 276 -14.06 11.45 3.43
CA LEU A 276 -13.88 10.96 4.80
C LEU A 276 -14.46 11.99 5.78
N THR A 277 -15.61 11.69 6.39
CA THR A 277 -16.17 12.56 7.44
C THR A 277 -15.37 12.43 8.75
N PRO A 278 -15.05 13.54 9.44
CA PRO A 278 -14.26 13.54 10.66
C PRO A 278 -14.80 12.65 11.79
N LYS A 279 -16.11 12.55 11.97
CA LYS A 279 -16.70 11.66 13.01
C LYS A 279 -16.69 10.17 12.64
N ARG A 280 -16.60 9.81 11.36
CA ARG A 280 -16.69 8.42 10.89
C ARG A 280 -15.35 7.66 10.92
N VAL A 281 -14.24 8.38 11.16
CA VAL A 281 -12.88 7.82 11.14
C VAL A 281 -11.97 8.42 12.24
N ILE A 282 -12.32 9.58 12.81
CA ILE A 282 -11.36 10.38 13.57
C ILE A 282 -11.77 10.54 15.03
N GLY A 283 -11.28 9.62 15.87
CA GLY A 283 -10.93 9.98 17.23
C GLY A 283 -9.86 11.08 17.18
N ASN A 284 -10.31 12.31 17.48
CA ASN A 284 -9.59 13.59 17.46
C ASN A 284 -9.30 14.20 16.07
N ILE A 285 -10.02 15.29 15.72
CA ILE A 285 -9.87 16.10 14.49
C ILE A 285 -8.45 16.61 14.22
N GLU A 286 -7.58 16.60 15.24
CA GLU A 286 -6.17 16.98 15.16
C GLU A 286 -5.26 15.82 14.74
N LYS A 287 -5.71 14.56 14.85
CA LYS A 287 -4.93 13.38 14.46
C LYS A 287 -5.19 13.04 12.99
N ARG A 288 -4.30 13.51 12.12
CA ARG A 288 -4.36 13.51 10.64
C ARG A 288 -4.19 12.13 9.94
N TYR A 289 -4.13 11.01 10.67
CA TYR A 289 -3.54 9.77 10.11
C TYR A 289 -4.46 8.55 10.19
N LEU A 290 -5.10 8.22 9.06
CA LEU A 290 -5.23 6.82 8.61
C LEU A 290 -3.85 6.34 8.18
N GLU A 291 -3.34 5.28 8.82
CA GLU A 291 -2.00 4.74 8.59
C GLU A 291 -2.02 3.52 7.68
N PHE A 292 -3.07 2.70 7.79
CA PHE A 292 -3.25 1.51 6.98
C PHE A 292 -4.62 1.54 6.33
N PHE A 293 -4.67 1.35 5.03
CA PHE A 293 -5.90 1.12 4.31
C PHE A 293 -5.66 0.16 3.16
N ASP A 294 -6.70 -0.54 2.73
CA ASP A 294 -6.69 -1.35 1.52
C ASP A 294 -8.13 -1.54 1.00
N LYS A 295 -8.27 -2.04 -0.22
CA LYS A 295 -9.56 -2.29 -0.87
C LYS A 295 -9.54 -3.62 -1.63
N TYR A 296 -10.70 -4.27 -1.63
CA TYR A 296 -11.04 -5.35 -2.54
C TYR A 296 -12.48 -5.11 -3.02
N ASP A 297 -12.69 -5.05 -4.34
CA ASP A 297 -13.97 -4.71 -4.96
C ASP A 297 -14.62 -3.45 -4.35
N SER A 298 -15.90 -3.53 -3.97
CA SER A 298 -16.67 -2.45 -3.34
C SER A 298 -16.36 -2.23 -1.85
N THR A 299 -15.37 -2.91 -1.29
CA THR A 299 -15.10 -2.92 0.16
C THR A 299 -13.74 -2.31 0.49
N ILE A 300 -13.76 -1.33 1.39
CA ILE A 300 -12.58 -0.61 1.88
C ILE A 300 -12.36 -0.96 3.35
N TRP A 301 -11.11 -1.29 3.67
CA TRP A 301 -10.65 -1.58 5.02
C TRP A 301 -9.71 -0.48 5.47
N MET A 302 -9.97 0.10 6.64
CA MET A 302 -9.20 1.21 7.20
C MET A 302 -8.75 0.85 8.62
N GLY A 303 -7.44 0.70 8.82
CA GLY A 303 -6.82 0.35 10.08
C GLY A 303 -6.09 1.53 10.73
N ARG A 304 -6.17 1.61 12.05
CA ARG A 304 -5.46 2.58 12.89
C ARG A 304 -5.30 2.05 14.32
N ASN A 305 -4.09 2.12 14.86
CA ASN A 305 -3.80 1.69 16.24
C ASN A 305 -4.41 0.31 16.51
N TYR A 306 -5.45 0.24 17.34
CA TYR A 306 -6.16 -0.98 17.74
C TYR A 306 -7.56 -1.07 17.12
N SER A 307 -7.82 -0.37 16.01
CA SER A 307 -9.13 -0.29 15.37
C SER A 307 -9.06 -0.54 13.88
N VAL A 308 -10.05 -1.26 13.34
CA VAL A 308 -10.22 -1.45 11.89
C VAL A 308 -11.68 -1.17 11.54
N THR A 309 -11.93 -0.48 10.44
CA THR A 309 -13.27 -0.20 9.92
C THR A 309 -13.43 -0.81 8.54
N GLN A 310 -14.54 -1.51 8.33
CA GLN A 310 -14.97 -2.03 7.05
C GLN A 310 -16.07 -1.13 6.49
N THR A 311 -15.86 -0.60 5.29
CA THR A 311 -16.79 0.30 4.60
C THR A 311 -17.11 -0.28 3.23
N ARG A 312 -18.39 -0.42 2.90
CA ARG A 312 -18.84 -0.72 1.54
C ARG A 312 -19.17 0.57 0.81
N PHE A 313 -18.84 0.64 -0.47
CA PHE A 313 -19.19 1.78 -1.32
C PHE A 313 -19.91 1.32 -2.59
N GLU A 314 -20.83 2.16 -3.05
CA GLU A 314 -21.59 1.96 -4.28
C GLU A 314 -21.42 3.17 -5.17
N THR A 315 -21.06 2.91 -6.43
CA THR A 315 -20.99 3.91 -7.49
C THR A 315 -22.32 3.94 -8.23
N SER A 316 -23.09 5.01 -8.08
CA SER A 316 -24.30 5.23 -8.89
C SER A 316 -23.98 6.11 -10.11
N GLN A 317 -24.42 5.68 -11.29
CA GLN A 317 -24.37 6.45 -12.54
C GLN A 317 -25.51 7.48 -12.63
#